data_AF-A0A957E2I1-F1
#
_entry.id   AF-A0A957E2I1-F1
#
_cell.length_a   1.000
_cell.length_b   1.000
_cell.length_c   1.000
_cell.angle_alpha   90.00
_cell.angle_beta   90.00
_cell.angle_gamma   90.00
#
_symmetry.space_group_name_H-M   'P 1'
#
loop_
_entity.id
_entity.type
_entity.pdbx_description
1 polymer ?
#
loop_
_entity_poly.entity_id
_entity_poly.type
_entity_poly.pdbx_seq_one_letter_code
_entity_poly.pdbx_strand_id
1 'polypeptide(L)'
;LEFADQADPSNLTQLWNQPVFAYANVPYRLRPYQDMLSDWYNTIDFDWTSEDATAAAVAEMGTDGRLLRAADGDVIHATMVEKLLVLLLAKLTNLVPEGGIWMNTQRPEWNDANNALVGKGLSVVTVAYLRRFIAFWQVQLAGMQDEIFVVNTAVASLFAEVLTIFAAYQPQLETGFNDQQRREIMDGLGLSATAYRTAVYAANFAVSQAALDVQTLRDFLALAQSYVEQTLRVNIRADGLSHTYNILRIDEHGAGVEHLYLMLEGQVALLSAGMLSPNEALALLNKLRHSDLYRPDQHTYMLYPHRQLPGFRQKNNVSALQVTGSKLAAALAAAGDRRLLRRDIDGVYHFNGRFRNANDVVQMLDELEQESVYADLVKAERDFILALFETTFNHRAFTGRSGTFFAYEGLGSIYWHMVSKLLLAAQECYQKALVEERDTADSLAAAYYDIRQGLGFNKSPAVYGAFPTDPYSHTPWGSGARQPGMTGQVKEEILTRWGELGVSISQGRIQFAPTLLRADEFLRAPTKFDFSDIHGNQQQLHLAADSLAFTYCQTPIIYTRDSTAQIVVIYRDGRSETIPGNRLDLAASRSLFERDGQIEMVMVRDSWDFGDAAE
;
A
#
# COMPACT_ATOMS: atom_id res chain seq x y z
N LEU A 1 11.20 2.45 10.19
CA LEU A 1 11.35 1.53 11.34
C LEU A 1 12.33 0.43 11.00
N GLU A 2 12.04 -0.46 10.04
CA GLU A 2 12.95 -1.56 9.63
C GLU A 2 14.40 -1.11 9.34
N PHE A 3 14.58 -0.08 8.50
CA PHE A 3 15.93 0.44 8.22
C PHE A 3 16.64 0.97 9.48
N ALA A 4 15.92 1.68 10.36
CA ALA A 4 16.50 2.24 11.57
C ALA A 4 16.93 1.14 12.55
N ASP A 5 16.12 0.08 12.68
CA ASP A 5 16.44 -1.11 13.47
C ASP A 5 17.68 -1.84 12.92
N GLN A 6 17.76 -2.02 11.60
CA GLN A 6 18.89 -2.68 10.97
C GLN A 6 20.19 -1.88 11.13
N ALA A 7 20.13 -0.56 10.95
CA ALA A 7 21.28 0.35 11.01
C ALA A 7 21.75 0.64 12.44
N ASP A 8 20.84 0.75 13.40
CA ASP A 8 21.13 0.93 14.82
C ASP A 8 19.99 0.37 15.69
N PRO A 9 20.05 -0.92 16.06
CA PRO A 9 19.02 -1.58 16.87
C PRO A 9 18.80 -0.89 18.23
N SER A 10 19.84 -0.26 18.78
CA SER A 10 19.80 0.36 20.11
C SER A 10 18.98 1.65 20.13
N ASN A 11 18.89 2.35 18.99
CA ASN A 11 18.24 3.65 18.88
C ASN A 11 16.72 3.56 19.11
N LEU A 12 16.05 2.60 18.46
CA LEU A 12 14.60 2.42 18.65
C LEU A 12 14.26 2.05 20.09
N THR A 13 15.12 1.26 20.75
CA THR A 13 14.89 0.81 22.11
C THR A 13 14.80 1.98 23.10
N GLN A 14 15.63 3.01 22.90
CA GLN A 14 15.65 4.20 23.76
C GLN A 14 14.41 5.09 23.59
N LEU A 15 13.75 5.03 22.43
CA LEU A 15 12.62 5.89 22.07
C LEU A 15 11.26 5.36 22.55
N TRP A 16 11.15 4.08 22.92
CA TRP A 16 9.87 3.43 23.21
C TRP A 16 9.02 4.18 24.24
N ASN A 17 9.61 4.57 25.36
CA ASN A 17 8.92 5.26 26.47
C ASN A 17 9.36 6.72 26.62
N GLN A 18 10.15 7.26 25.68
CA GLN A 18 10.64 8.63 25.74
C GLN A 18 9.61 9.61 25.14
N PRO A 19 9.09 10.59 25.91
CA PRO A 19 8.07 11.52 25.43
C PRO A 19 8.68 12.66 24.60
N VAL A 20 9.15 12.34 23.39
CA VAL A 20 9.80 13.30 22.48
C VAL A 20 9.08 13.46 21.14
N PHE A 21 7.99 12.73 20.92
CA PHE A 21 7.19 12.83 19.70
C PHE A 21 6.00 13.76 19.91
N ALA A 22 5.53 14.41 18.85
CA ALA A 22 4.34 15.28 18.90
C ALA A 22 3.25 14.80 17.92
N TYR A 23 2.06 15.38 18.03
CA TYR A 23 0.96 15.19 17.07
C TYR A 23 0.82 16.42 16.19
N ALA A 24 0.64 16.24 14.88
CA ALA A 24 0.25 17.35 14.02
C ALA A 24 -1.22 17.71 14.29
N ASN A 25 -1.50 18.98 14.51
CA ASN A 25 -2.86 19.51 14.59
C ASN A 25 -3.36 19.86 13.18
N VAL A 26 -3.91 18.87 12.50
CA VAL A 26 -4.60 19.08 11.22
C VAL A 26 -6.06 19.43 11.54
N PRO A 27 -6.63 20.52 11.00
CA PRO A 27 -7.98 21.01 11.31
C PRO A 27 -9.07 20.16 10.63
N TYR A 28 -8.92 18.83 10.65
CA TYR A 28 -9.88 17.88 10.12
C TYR A 28 -10.62 17.22 11.26
N ARG A 29 -11.94 17.09 11.12
CA ARG A 29 -12.82 16.43 12.08
C ARG A 29 -13.51 15.29 11.38
N LEU A 30 -13.02 14.09 11.64
CA LEU A 30 -13.72 12.86 11.26
C LEU A 30 -15.07 12.82 11.99
N ARG A 31 -16.14 12.68 11.22
CA ARG A 31 -17.51 12.60 11.73
C ARG A 31 -17.74 11.40 12.65
N PRO A 32 -18.81 11.43 13.48
CA PRO A 32 -19.29 10.27 14.19
C PRO A 32 -19.51 9.07 13.27
N TYR A 33 -19.24 7.86 13.78
CA TYR A 33 -19.40 6.61 13.01
C TYR A 33 -20.78 6.46 12.37
N GLN A 34 -21.85 6.80 13.09
CA GLN A 34 -23.22 6.70 12.55
C GLN A 34 -23.43 7.62 11.34
N ASP A 35 -22.87 8.82 11.36
CA ASP A 35 -22.94 9.75 10.24
C ASP A 35 -22.14 9.20 9.03
N MET A 36 -20.98 8.58 9.29
CA MET A 36 -20.20 7.91 8.25
C MET A 36 -20.94 6.72 7.63
N LEU A 37 -21.75 5.98 8.40
CA LEU A 37 -22.59 4.92 7.86
C LEU A 37 -23.71 5.48 6.98
N SER A 38 -24.29 6.62 7.37
CA SER A 38 -25.36 7.25 6.61
C SER A 38 -24.90 7.86 5.28
N ASP A 39 -23.70 8.45 5.26
CA ASP A 39 -23.08 9.01 4.07
C ASP A 39 -21.56 8.83 4.12
N TRP A 40 -21.09 7.67 3.66
CA TRP A 40 -19.67 7.32 3.65
C TRP A 40 -18.83 8.14 2.67
N TYR A 41 -19.45 9.00 1.86
CA TYR A 41 -18.73 9.93 0.97
C TYR A 41 -18.45 11.28 1.64
N ASN A 42 -19.07 11.54 2.80
CA ASN A 42 -19.03 12.82 3.50
C ASN A 42 -18.72 12.59 4.99
N THR A 43 -17.45 12.34 5.29
CA THR A 43 -16.99 11.80 6.57
C THR A 43 -16.00 12.69 7.32
N ILE A 44 -15.53 13.78 6.70
CA ILE A 44 -14.55 14.70 7.31
C ILE A 44 -14.96 16.15 7.07
N ASP A 45 -15.12 16.89 8.16
CA ASP A 45 -15.34 18.34 8.16
C ASP A 45 -14.03 19.10 8.38
N PHE A 46 -13.95 20.32 7.82
CA PHE A 46 -12.86 21.25 8.10
C PHE A 46 -13.22 22.14 9.30
N ASP A 47 -12.38 22.16 10.32
CA ASP A 47 -12.56 22.94 11.55
C ASP A 47 -11.85 24.30 11.45
N TRP A 48 -12.60 25.29 10.98
CA TRP A 48 -12.12 26.67 10.83
C TRP A 48 -11.68 27.29 12.16
N THR A 49 -12.33 26.95 13.27
CA THR A 49 -11.93 27.45 14.59
C THR A 49 -10.54 26.92 14.96
N SER A 50 -10.28 25.64 14.68
CA SER A 50 -8.96 25.05 14.92
C SER A 50 -7.88 25.59 13.98
N GLU A 51 -8.23 25.89 12.73
CA GLU A 51 -7.31 26.56 11.78
C GLU A 51 -6.93 27.95 12.26
N ASP A 52 -7.90 28.78 12.66
CA ASP A 52 -7.65 30.12 13.18
C ASP A 52 -6.79 30.09 14.45
N ALA A 53 -7.09 29.18 15.39
CA ALA A 53 -6.28 28.97 16.59
C ALA A 53 -4.86 28.47 16.29
N THR A 54 -4.70 27.66 15.23
CA THR A 54 -3.39 27.19 14.75
C THR A 54 -2.60 28.32 14.11
N ALA A 55 -3.23 29.15 13.28
CA ALA A 55 -2.60 30.32 12.67
C ALA A 55 -2.14 31.33 13.73
N ALA A 56 -2.96 31.58 14.76
CA ALA A 56 -2.59 32.42 15.90
C ALA A 56 -1.37 31.86 16.64
N ALA A 57 -1.36 30.56 16.97
CA ALA A 57 -0.20 29.94 17.60
C ALA A 57 1.05 29.99 16.72
N VAL A 58 0.92 29.80 15.40
CA VAL A 58 2.06 29.90 14.47
C VAL A 58 2.67 31.30 14.46
N ALA A 59 1.85 32.35 14.60
CA ALA A 59 2.35 33.71 14.70
C ALA A 59 3.15 33.96 15.99
N GLU A 60 2.90 33.20 17.06
CA GLU A 60 3.55 33.35 18.36
C GLU A 60 4.77 32.44 18.55
N MET A 61 4.64 31.14 18.23
CA MET A 61 5.67 30.11 18.51
C MET A 61 6.32 29.51 17.26
N GLY A 62 5.98 30.02 16.06
CA GLY A 62 6.48 29.49 14.80
C GLY A 62 5.81 28.18 14.39
N THR A 63 6.49 27.34 13.60
CA THR A 63 5.86 26.15 12.99
C THR A 63 5.35 25.13 13.98
N ASP A 64 5.88 25.10 15.21
CA ASP A 64 5.40 24.22 16.29
C ASP A 64 3.98 24.58 16.74
N GLY A 65 3.50 25.78 16.41
CA GLY A 65 2.09 26.16 16.51
C GLY A 65 1.16 25.32 15.64
N ARG A 66 1.67 24.42 14.80
CA ARG A 66 0.90 23.39 14.06
C ARG A 66 0.85 22.04 14.76
N LEU A 67 1.44 21.90 15.93
CA LEU A 67 1.36 20.68 16.74
C LEU A 67 0.15 20.75 17.69
N LEU A 68 -0.36 19.59 18.10
CA LEU A 68 -1.42 19.51 19.10
C LEU A 68 -0.89 20.04 20.43
N ARG A 69 -1.65 20.94 21.04
CA ARG A 69 -1.27 21.64 22.27
C ARG A 69 -2.23 21.33 23.39
N ALA A 70 -1.72 21.36 24.62
CA ALA A 70 -2.52 21.32 25.83
C ALA A 70 -3.20 22.66 26.09
N ALA A 71 -4.06 22.72 27.11
CA ALA A 71 -4.84 23.92 27.43
C ALA A 71 -3.99 25.11 27.89
N ASP A 72 -2.77 24.87 28.37
CA ASP A 72 -1.77 25.88 28.73
C ASP A 72 -0.98 26.41 27.53
N GLY A 73 -1.16 25.83 26.34
CA GLY A 73 -0.48 26.20 25.11
C GLY A 73 0.77 25.36 24.79
N ASP A 74 1.21 24.49 25.70
CA ASP A 74 2.40 23.67 25.47
C ASP A 74 2.13 22.52 24.50
N VAL A 75 3.15 22.14 23.72
CA VAL A 75 3.06 21.01 22.79
C VAL A 75 2.89 19.70 23.58
N ILE A 76 1.88 18.92 23.19
CA ILE A 76 1.68 17.59 23.76
C ILE A 76 2.73 16.64 23.19
N HIS A 77 3.54 16.11 24.10
CA HIS A 77 4.53 15.09 23.78
C HIS A 77 4.00 13.68 24.10
N ALA A 78 4.39 12.72 23.26
CA ALA A 78 4.01 11.33 23.31
C ALA A 78 5.23 10.43 23.15
N THR A 79 5.12 9.20 23.64
CA THR A 79 6.14 8.16 23.51
C THR A 79 6.09 7.49 22.13
N MET A 80 7.15 6.80 21.71
CA MET A 80 7.11 6.07 20.43
C MET A 80 6.04 4.96 20.46
N VAL A 81 5.85 4.27 21.59
CA VAL A 81 4.75 3.29 21.75
C VAL A 81 3.41 3.96 21.47
N GLU A 82 3.12 5.10 22.08
CA GLU A 82 1.84 5.78 21.88
C GLU A 82 1.63 6.17 20.41
N LYS A 83 2.65 6.78 19.77
CA LYS A 83 2.56 7.21 18.37
C LYS A 83 2.21 6.07 17.42
N LEU A 84 2.89 4.96 17.57
CA LEU A 84 2.74 3.81 16.71
C LEU A 84 1.46 3.01 17.06
N LEU A 85 1.07 2.97 18.34
CA LEU A 85 -0.20 2.38 18.77
C LEU A 85 -1.39 3.17 18.21
N VAL A 86 -1.35 4.50 18.21
CA VAL A 86 -2.37 5.35 17.57
C VAL A 86 -2.46 5.05 16.07
N LEU A 87 -1.33 4.88 15.38
CA LEU A 87 -1.33 4.52 13.95
C LEU A 87 -1.96 3.14 13.70
N LEU A 88 -1.67 2.15 14.54
CA LEU A 88 -2.23 0.81 14.48
C LEU A 88 -3.74 0.81 14.76
N LEU A 89 -4.17 1.43 15.87
CA LEU A 89 -5.57 1.50 16.26
C LEU A 89 -6.42 2.28 15.24
N ALA A 90 -5.88 3.35 14.64
CA ALA A 90 -6.57 4.07 13.56
C ALA A 90 -6.88 3.17 12.35
N LYS A 91 -6.06 2.14 12.08
CA LYS A 91 -6.33 1.14 11.04
C LYS A 91 -7.26 0.04 11.53
N LEU A 92 -6.98 -0.54 12.69
CA LEU A 92 -7.77 -1.65 13.24
C LEU A 92 -9.22 -1.26 13.53
N THR A 93 -9.47 -0.01 13.93
CA THR A 93 -10.84 0.50 14.11
C THR A 93 -11.64 0.64 12.82
N ASN A 94 -10.99 0.49 11.66
CA ASN A 94 -11.61 0.42 10.34
C ASN A 94 -11.50 -0.98 9.72
N LEU A 95 -11.05 -2.00 10.47
CA LEU A 95 -11.00 -3.36 9.98
C LEU A 95 -12.42 -3.91 9.86
N VAL A 96 -12.77 -4.37 8.66
CA VAL A 96 -14.00 -5.10 8.36
C VAL A 96 -13.61 -6.54 8.13
N PRO A 97 -13.70 -7.45 9.13
CA PRO A 97 -13.05 -8.77 9.18
C PRO A 97 -12.62 -9.35 7.83
N GLU A 98 -13.26 -10.32 7.20
CA GLU A 98 -12.78 -10.92 5.94
C GLU A 98 -12.74 -9.99 4.69
N GLY A 99 -12.93 -8.68 4.84
CA GLY A 99 -13.04 -7.71 3.75
C GLY A 99 -11.85 -6.76 3.58
N GLY A 100 -11.22 -6.27 4.65
CA GLY A 100 -10.10 -5.33 4.58
C GLY A 100 -10.25 -4.09 5.47
N ILE A 101 -9.38 -3.08 5.28
CA ILE A 101 -9.50 -1.78 5.96
C ILE A 101 -10.47 -0.87 5.21
N TRP A 102 -11.50 -0.36 5.88
CA TRP A 102 -12.51 0.51 5.28
C TRP A 102 -11.93 1.86 4.81
N MET A 103 -12.17 2.19 3.54
CA MET A 103 -11.65 3.39 2.87
C MET A 103 -12.60 4.58 3.04
N ASN A 104 -12.75 5.09 4.25
CA ASN A 104 -13.81 6.06 4.60
C ASN A 104 -13.32 7.49 4.90
N THR A 105 -12.13 7.88 4.42
CA THR A 105 -11.49 9.17 4.78
C THR A 105 -11.42 10.18 3.62
N GLN A 106 -12.40 10.14 2.71
CA GLN A 106 -12.57 11.06 1.57
C GLN A 106 -11.39 11.13 0.59
N ARG A 107 -10.39 10.24 0.69
CA ARG A 107 -9.23 10.15 -0.20
C ARG A 107 -8.90 8.69 -0.50
N PRO A 108 -8.41 8.38 -1.71
CA PRO A 108 -8.00 7.03 -2.07
C PRO A 108 -6.68 6.64 -1.39
N GLU A 109 -6.24 5.41 -1.65
CA GLU A 109 -4.87 4.96 -1.38
C GLU A 109 -3.94 5.33 -2.56
N TRP A 110 -2.99 4.46 -2.93
CA TRP A 110 -1.99 4.76 -3.96
C TRP A 110 -2.61 5.03 -5.34
N ASN A 111 -3.60 4.24 -5.73
CA ASN A 111 -4.21 4.33 -7.06
C ASN A 111 -5.35 5.36 -7.11
N ASP A 112 -5.04 6.61 -7.45
CA ASP A 112 -6.03 7.68 -7.59
C ASP A 112 -7.06 7.41 -8.70
N ALA A 113 -6.75 6.57 -9.70
CA ALA A 113 -7.74 6.19 -10.71
C ALA A 113 -8.85 5.27 -10.17
N ASN A 114 -8.67 4.68 -8.99
CA ASN A 114 -9.68 3.93 -8.24
C ASN A 114 -10.34 4.77 -7.11
N ASN A 115 -10.36 6.10 -7.24
CA ASN A 115 -10.90 6.98 -6.21
C ASN A 115 -12.39 6.85 -5.89
N ALA A 116 -13.20 6.24 -6.76
CA ALA A 116 -14.61 5.98 -6.45
C ALA A 116 -14.82 4.78 -5.50
N LEU A 117 -13.73 4.08 -5.13
CA LEU A 117 -13.75 3.13 -4.01
C LEU A 117 -13.82 3.83 -2.65
N VAL A 118 -13.43 5.10 -2.55
CA VAL A 118 -13.57 5.83 -1.28
C VAL A 118 -15.04 5.85 -0.87
N GLY A 119 -15.32 5.49 0.37
CA GLY A 119 -16.65 5.31 0.94
C GLY A 119 -17.05 3.84 1.03
N LYS A 120 -17.06 3.10 -0.09
CA LYS A 120 -17.51 1.69 -0.12
C LYS A 120 -16.38 0.65 -0.17
N GLY A 121 -15.14 1.07 -0.35
CA GLY A 121 -13.99 0.20 -0.58
C GLY A 121 -13.40 -0.36 0.70
N LEU A 122 -12.89 -1.58 0.63
CA LEU A 122 -12.13 -2.25 1.67
C LEU A 122 -10.74 -2.59 1.12
N SER A 123 -9.68 -2.10 1.75
CA SER A 123 -8.30 -2.33 1.31
C SER A 123 -7.72 -3.59 1.93
N VAL A 124 -7.50 -4.62 1.11
CA VAL A 124 -6.70 -5.81 1.48
C VAL A 124 -5.21 -5.48 1.42
N VAL A 125 -4.82 -4.54 0.55
CA VAL A 125 -3.46 -4.01 0.43
C VAL A 125 -2.96 -3.49 1.78
N THR A 126 -3.75 -2.64 2.44
CA THR A 126 -3.38 -2.08 3.74
C THR A 126 -3.36 -3.14 4.83
N VAL A 127 -4.24 -4.15 4.79
CA VAL A 127 -4.17 -5.31 5.71
C VAL A 127 -2.84 -6.06 5.58
N ALA A 128 -2.37 -6.28 4.35
CA ALA A 128 -1.10 -6.98 4.09
C ALA A 128 0.11 -6.24 4.68
N TYR A 129 0.18 -4.91 4.50
CA TYR A 129 1.25 -4.11 5.11
C TYR A 129 1.07 -3.93 6.62
N LEU A 130 -0.17 -3.94 7.12
CA LEU A 130 -0.44 -3.94 8.56
C LEU A 130 0.08 -5.22 9.22
N ARG A 131 -0.01 -6.36 8.54
CA ARG A 131 0.60 -7.63 8.99
C ARG A 131 2.10 -7.48 9.19
N ARG A 132 2.82 -6.94 8.20
CA ARG A 132 4.28 -6.69 8.27
C ARG A 132 4.62 -5.74 9.43
N PHE A 133 3.81 -4.69 9.60
CA PHE A 133 3.98 -3.73 10.70
C PHE A 133 3.80 -4.37 12.09
N ILE A 134 2.75 -5.18 12.28
CA ILE A 134 2.49 -5.90 13.54
C ILE A 134 3.58 -6.94 13.80
N ALA A 135 4.04 -7.66 12.78
CA ALA A 135 5.13 -8.62 12.91
C ALA A 135 6.44 -7.94 13.36
N PHE A 136 6.78 -6.79 12.77
CA PHE A 136 7.93 -5.98 13.21
C PHE A 136 7.80 -5.60 14.69
N TRP A 137 6.62 -5.14 15.12
CA TRP A 137 6.34 -4.82 16.52
C TRP A 137 6.58 -6.00 17.47
N GLN A 138 6.06 -7.17 17.12
CA GLN A 138 6.23 -8.35 17.95
C GLN A 138 7.70 -8.76 18.10
N VAL A 139 8.51 -8.65 17.03
CA VAL A 139 9.96 -8.90 17.10
C VAL A 139 10.63 -7.93 18.07
N GLN A 140 10.31 -6.64 17.98
CA GLN A 140 10.91 -5.62 18.84
C GLN A 140 10.57 -5.82 20.33
N LEU A 141 9.36 -6.27 20.64
CA LEU A 141 8.89 -6.45 22.02
C LEU A 141 9.20 -7.84 22.60
N ALA A 142 9.63 -8.81 21.80
CA ALA A 142 9.78 -10.21 22.22
C ALA A 142 10.74 -10.41 23.41
N GLY A 143 11.78 -9.59 23.51
CA GLY A 143 12.80 -9.66 24.57
C GLY A 143 12.53 -8.80 25.81
N MET A 144 11.46 -7.99 25.81
CA MET A 144 11.13 -7.11 26.93
C MET A 144 10.36 -7.87 28.00
N GLN A 145 10.74 -7.68 29.27
CA GLN A 145 10.11 -8.30 30.44
C GLN A 145 9.77 -7.21 31.46
N ASP A 146 8.58 -7.27 32.04
CA ASP A 146 8.09 -6.36 33.09
C ASP A 146 8.16 -4.86 32.74
N GLU A 147 8.21 -4.53 31.44
CA GLU A 147 8.24 -3.14 30.94
C GLU A 147 6.85 -2.51 31.00
N ILE A 148 6.77 -1.27 31.46
CA ILE A 148 5.53 -0.51 31.56
C ILE A 148 5.63 0.73 30.68
N PHE A 149 4.84 0.75 29.62
CA PHE A 149 4.72 1.91 28.75
C PHE A 149 3.75 2.93 29.32
N VAL A 150 3.98 4.19 28.98
CA VAL A 150 3.10 5.30 29.33
C VAL A 150 2.45 5.81 28.05
N VAL A 151 1.12 5.81 28.05
CA VAL A 151 0.29 6.32 26.95
C VAL A 151 -0.80 7.24 27.48
N ASN A 152 -1.32 8.14 26.66
CA ASN A 152 -2.49 8.94 27.02
C ASN A 152 -3.70 8.05 27.35
N THR A 153 -4.47 8.43 28.36
CA THR A 153 -5.64 7.69 28.84
C THR A 153 -6.66 7.42 27.72
N ALA A 154 -6.88 8.38 26.82
CA ALA A 154 -7.78 8.18 25.69
C ALA A 154 -7.30 7.06 24.75
N VAL A 155 -5.98 6.94 24.54
CA VAL A 155 -5.37 5.86 23.76
C VAL A 155 -5.49 4.53 24.48
N ALA A 156 -5.22 4.49 25.78
CA ALA A 156 -5.39 3.27 26.60
C ALA A 156 -6.85 2.78 26.59
N SER A 157 -7.82 3.68 26.69
CA SER A 157 -9.25 3.34 26.59
C SER A 157 -9.60 2.76 25.22
N LEU A 158 -9.17 3.40 24.12
CA LEU A 158 -9.41 2.86 22.78
C LEU A 158 -8.77 1.49 22.60
N PHE A 159 -7.53 1.32 23.07
CA PHE A 159 -6.83 0.04 23.05
C PHE A 159 -7.61 -1.06 23.77
N ALA A 160 -8.08 -0.80 24.99
CA ALA A 160 -8.82 -1.77 25.79
C ALA A 160 -10.15 -2.17 25.14
N GLU A 161 -10.86 -1.21 24.53
CA GLU A 161 -12.09 -1.48 23.79
C GLU A 161 -11.84 -2.36 22.56
N VAL A 162 -10.82 -2.04 21.75
CA VAL A 162 -10.47 -2.84 20.56
C VAL A 162 -10.04 -4.26 20.98
N LEU A 163 -9.23 -4.40 22.03
CA LEU A 163 -8.85 -5.69 22.58
C LEU A 163 -10.08 -6.50 23.03
N THR A 164 -11.02 -5.87 23.73
CA THR A 164 -12.25 -6.51 24.20
C THR A 164 -13.10 -7.01 23.04
N ILE A 165 -13.29 -6.18 22.01
CA ILE A 165 -14.05 -6.54 20.81
C ILE A 165 -13.36 -7.72 20.10
N PHE A 166 -12.04 -7.65 19.88
CA PHE A 166 -11.32 -8.73 19.21
C PHE A 166 -11.33 -10.04 20.01
N ALA A 167 -11.24 -9.98 21.34
CA ALA A 167 -11.31 -11.17 22.18
C ALA A 167 -12.70 -11.82 22.12
N ALA A 168 -13.77 -11.02 22.11
CA ALA A 168 -15.15 -11.52 22.06
C ALA A 168 -15.46 -12.33 20.79
N TYR A 169 -14.84 -11.99 19.66
CA TYR A 169 -15.03 -12.67 18.37
C TYR A 169 -13.84 -13.54 17.94
N GLN A 170 -12.87 -13.79 18.83
CA GLN A 170 -11.72 -14.63 18.53
C GLN A 170 -12.10 -16.05 18.05
N PRO A 171 -13.14 -16.74 18.60
CA PRO A 171 -13.53 -18.07 18.11
C PRO A 171 -13.92 -18.11 16.63
N GLN A 172 -14.41 -16.99 16.08
CA GLN A 172 -14.83 -16.89 14.68
C GLN A 172 -13.65 -16.87 13.70
N LEU A 173 -12.41 -16.68 14.16
CA LEU A 173 -11.22 -16.77 13.30
C LEU A 173 -11.06 -18.15 12.65
N GLU A 174 -11.57 -19.21 13.29
CA GLU A 174 -11.54 -20.57 12.75
C GLU A 174 -12.71 -20.87 11.81
N THR A 175 -13.89 -20.32 12.09
CA THR A 175 -15.14 -20.65 11.36
C THR A 175 -15.51 -19.65 10.28
N GLY A 176 -14.90 -18.46 10.29
CA GLY A 176 -15.31 -17.31 9.50
C GLY A 176 -16.43 -16.49 10.16
N PHE A 177 -16.74 -15.35 9.54
CA PHE A 177 -17.69 -14.36 10.06
C PHE A 177 -18.91 -14.24 9.14
N ASN A 178 -20.12 -14.26 9.72
CA ASN A 178 -21.31 -13.88 8.97
C ASN A 178 -21.48 -12.35 8.91
N ASP A 179 -22.36 -11.87 8.03
CA ASP A 179 -22.59 -10.43 7.80
C ASP A 179 -23.01 -9.68 9.08
N GLN A 180 -23.79 -10.33 9.95
CA GLN A 180 -24.24 -9.73 11.21
C GLN A 180 -23.07 -9.57 12.20
N GLN A 181 -22.26 -10.62 12.40
CA GLN A 181 -21.08 -10.56 13.26
C GLN A 181 -20.07 -9.53 12.76
N ARG A 182 -19.88 -9.46 11.43
CA ARG A 182 -19.03 -8.45 10.80
C ARG A 182 -19.53 -7.04 11.11
N ARG A 183 -20.85 -6.82 11.03
CA ARG A 183 -21.49 -5.56 11.38
C ARG A 183 -21.32 -5.20 12.84
N GLU A 184 -21.50 -6.16 13.76
CA GLU A 184 -21.34 -5.95 15.19
C GLU A 184 -19.90 -5.53 15.56
N ILE A 185 -18.90 -6.18 14.97
CA ILE A 185 -17.48 -5.80 15.13
C ILE A 185 -17.26 -4.38 14.60
N MET A 186 -17.73 -4.07 13.40
CA MET A 186 -17.62 -2.73 12.81
C MET A 186 -18.25 -1.66 13.70
N ASP A 187 -19.45 -1.92 14.21
CA ASP A 187 -20.18 -0.99 15.07
C ASP A 187 -19.41 -0.74 16.37
N GLY A 188 -18.92 -1.79 17.04
CA GLY A 188 -18.09 -1.66 18.24
C GLY A 188 -16.83 -0.84 17.98
N LEU A 189 -16.08 -1.17 16.92
CA LEU A 189 -14.84 -0.48 16.57
C LEU A 189 -15.06 0.99 16.20
N GLY A 190 -16.08 1.26 15.38
CA GLY A 190 -16.43 2.60 14.91
C GLY A 190 -16.91 3.51 16.05
N LEU A 191 -17.71 2.98 16.97
CA LEU A 191 -18.17 3.71 18.16
C LEU A 191 -16.99 4.02 19.10
N SER A 192 -16.12 3.05 19.37
CA SER A 192 -14.92 3.25 20.21
C SER A 192 -13.98 4.29 19.61
N ALA A 193 -13.76 4.26 18.29
CA ALA A 193 -12.96 5.25 17.59
C ALA A 193 -13.61 6.65 17.61
N THR A 194 -14.95 6.72 17.55
CA THR A 194 -15.69 7.97 17.69
C THR A 194 -15.54 8.57 19.09
N ALA A 195 -15.65 7.74 20.13
CA ALA A 195 -15.44 8.17 21.52
C ALA A 195 -14.02 8.73 21.73
N TYR A 196 -13.00 8.02 21.23
CA TYR A 196 -11.61 8.48 21.27
C TYR A 196 -11.42 9.84 20.61
N ARG A 197 -11.86 10.00 19.36
CA ARG A 197 -11.70 11.25 18.62
C ARG A 197 -12.49 12.40 19.26
N THR A 198 -13.68 12.12 19.81
CA THR A 198 -14.48 13.12 20.53
C THR A 198 -13.74 13.67 21.75
N ALA A 199 -13.04 12.79 22.50
CA ALA A 199 -12.19 13.23 23.60
C ALA A 199 -11.02 14.10 23.11
N VAL A 200 -10.34 13.70 22.02
CA VAL A 200 -9.21 14.44 21.43
C VAL A 200 -9.64 15.80 20.84
N TYR A 201 -10.80 15.88 20.20
CA TYR A 201 -11.31 17.13 19.62
C TYR A 201 -11.86 18.12 20.65
N ALA A 202 -12.00 17.72 21.91
CA ALA A 202 -12.43 18.61 22.97
C ALA A 202 -11.39 19.71 23.19
N ALA A 203 -11.85 20.95 23.39
CA ALA A 203 -10.98 22.13 23.55
C ALA A 203 -9.98 22.01 24.72
N ASN A 204 -10.27 21.18 25.72
CA ASN A 204 -9.42 20.92 26.88
C ASN A 204 -8.98 19.44 26.91
N PHE A 205 -8.38 18.94 25.83
CA PHE A 205 -7.88 17.57 25.80
C PHE A 205 -6.87 17.35 26.94
N ALA A 206 -7.20 16.44 27.86
CA ALA A 206 -6.40 16.19 29.04
C ALA A 206 -5.15 15.36 28.69
N VAL A 207 -4.00 15.78 29.19
CA VAL A 207 -2.73 15.04 29.10
C VAL A 207 -2.63 14.01 30.24
N SER A 208 -3.73 13.33 30.55
CA SER A 208 -3.71 12.26 31.55
C SER A 208 -3.10 11.00 30.97
N GLN A 209 -2.22 10.37 31.74
CA GLN A 209 -1.47 9.18 31.31
C GLN A 209 -1.97 7.93 32.02
N ALA A 210 -1.88 6.80 31.33
CA ALA A 210 -2.18 5.47 31.81
C ALA A 210 -0.99 4.54 31.53
N ALA A 211 -0.78 3.58 32.44
CA ALA A 211 0.20 2.52 32.28
C ALA A 211 -0.34 1.45 31.33
N LEU A 212 0.52 0.97 30.42
CA LEU A 212 0.26 -0.14 29.53
C LEU A 212 1.37 -1.17 29.68
N ASP A 213 1.02 -2.34 30.20
CA ASP A 213 1.94 -3.46 30.37
C ASP A 213 2.36 -4.08 29.03
N VAL A 214 3.64 -4.42 28.89
CA VAL A 214 4.21 -4.98 27.66
C VAL A 214 3.60 -6.34 27.30
N GLN A 215 3.25 -7.18 28.28
CA GLN A 215 2.65 -8.48 28.00
C GLN A 215 1.25 -8.30 27.40
N THR A 216 0.45 -7.40 27.97
CA THR A 216 -0.88 -7.04 27.44
C THR A 216 -0.78 -6.51 26.00
N LEU A 217 0.22 -5.67 25.71
CA LEU A 217 0.45 -5.17 24.35
C LEU A 217 0.86 -6.30 23.38
N ARG A 218 1.74 -7.22 23.80
CA ARG A 218 2.14 -8.37 22.99
C ARG A 218 0.98 -9.29 22.67
N ASP A 219 0.13 -9.57 23.66
CA ASP A 219 -1.06 -10.42 23.49
C ASP A 219 -2.06 -9.77 22.52
N PHE A 220 -2.28 -8.46 22.64
CA PHE A 220 -3.08 -7.70 21.68
C PHE A 220 -2.51 -7.79 20.26
N LEU A 221 -1.20 -7.62 20.08
CA LEU A 221 -0.57 -7.67 18.76
C LEU A 221 -0.70 -9.06 18.12
N ALA A 222 -0.53 -10.14 18.90
CA ALA A 222 -0.73 -11.50 18.42
C ALA A 222 -2.19 -11.74 17.99
N LEU A 223 -3.15 -11.25 18.78
CA LEU A 223 -4.57 -11.34 18.44
C LEU A 223 -4.89 -10.52 17.17
N ALA A 224 -4.46 -9.26 17.10
CA ALA A 224 -4.64 -8.41 15.93
C ALA A 224 -4.00 -9.01 14.66
N GLN A 225 -2.81 -9.61 14.78
CA GLN A 225 -2.17 -10.33 13.68
C GLN A 225 -3.05 -11.50 13.21
N SER A 226 -3.68 -12.22 14.13
CA SER A 226 -4.55 -13.37 13.78
C SER A 226 -5.76 -12.92 12.95
N TYR A 227 -6.40 -11.80 13.29
CA TYR A 227 -7.46 -11.19 12.48
C TYR A 227 -6.98 -10.76 11.09
N VAL A 228 -5.84 -10.07 11.04
CA VAL A 228 -5.23 -9.61 9.78
C VAL A 228 -4.84 -10.80 8.89
N GLU A 229 -4.23 -11.85 9.43
CA GLU A 229 -3.84 -13.03 8.65
C GLU A 229 -5.05 -13.84 8.20
N GLN A 230 -6.08 -14.00 9.04
CA GLN A 230 -7.34 -14.64 8.62
C GLN A 230 -7.96 -13.88 7.44
N THR A 231 -8.02 -12.54 7.54
CA THR A 231 -8.50 -11.66 6.46
C THR A 231 -7.70 -11.82 5.18
N LEU A 232 -6.37 -11.99 5.24
CA LEU A 232 -5.55 -12.21 4.06
C LEU A 232 -5.78 -13.59 3.45
N ARG A 233 -5.91 -14.65 4.27
CA ARG A 233 -6.12 -16.03 3.80
C ARG A 233 -7.44 -16.19 3.03
N VAL A 234 -8.54 -15.63 3.55
CA VAL A 234 -9.85 -15.66 2.88
C VAL A 234 -9.90 -14.77 1.62
N ASN A 235 -8.95 -13.85 1.46
CA ASN A 235 -8.81 -13.01 0.27
C ASN A 235 -7.90 -13.62 -0.81
N ILE A 236 -7.44 -14.86 -0.63
CA ILE A 236 -6.82 -15.62 -1.71
C ILE A 236 -7.92 -16.17 -2.61
N ARG A 237 -7.88 -15.79 -3.88
CA ARG A 237 -8.82 -16.19 -4.92
C ARG A 237 -8.65 -17.68 -5.28
N ALA A 238 -9.66 -18.23 -5.95
CA ALA A 238 -9.61 -19.60 -6.47
C ALA A 238 -8.47 -19.82 -7.49
N ASP A 239 -8.05 -18.78 -8.23
CA ASP A 239 -6.89 -18.82 -9.13
C ASP A 239 -5.54 -18.77 -8.37
N GLY A 240 -5.57 -18.53 -7.05
CA GLY A 240 -4.42 -18.41 -6.16
C GLY A 240 -3.73 -17.06 -6.15
N LEU A 241 -4.33 -16.04 -6.77
CA LEU A 241 -3.92 -14.64 -6.62
C LEU A 241 -4.71 -13.99 -5.48
N SER A 242 -4.28 -12.82 -5.02
CA SER A 242 -4.93 -12.09 -3.94
C SER A 242 -5.99 -11.11 -4.44
N HIS A 243 -7.10 -10.97 -3.73
CA HIS A 243 -7.93 -9.78 -3.84
C HIS A 243 -7.15 -8.54 -3.39
N THR A 244 -7.39 -7.40 -4.04
CA THR A 244 -6.67 -6.14 -3.76
C THR A 244 -7.56 -5.18 -2.99
N TYR A 245 -8.75 -4.95 -3.53
CA TYR A 245 -9.80 -4.15 -2.93
C TYR A 245 -11.10 -4.95 -2.98
N ASN A 246 -11.92 -4.82 -1.95
CA ASN A 246 -13.28 -5.34 -1.91
C ASN A 246 -14.28 -4.17 -1.79
N ILE A 247 -15.56 -4.48 -1.92
CA ILE A 247 -16.67 -3.56 -1.70
C ILE A 247 -17.41 -4.00 -0.42
N LEU A 248 -17.66 -3.04 0.45
CA LEU A 248 -18.53 -3.16 1.60
C LEU A 248 -19.99 -2.99 1.16
N ARG A 249 -20.83 -3.99 1.44
CA ARG A 249 -22.29 -3.89 1.35
C ARG A 249 -22.84 -3.77 2.76
N ILE A 250 -23.68 -2.77 3.01
CA ILE A 250 -24.43 -2.63 4.27
C ILE A 250 -25.91 -2.60 3.94
N ASP A 251 -26.68 -3.49 4.54
CA ASP A 251 -28.14 -3.53 4.48
C ASP A 251 -28.72 -4.18 5.75
N GLU A 252 -30.01 -4.52 5.73
CA GLU A 252 -30.71 -5.14 6.86
C GLU A 252 -30.12 -6.50 7.29
N HIS A 253 -29.31 -7.15 6.45
CA HIS A 253 -28.68 -8.43 6.75
C HIS A 253 -27.29 -8.29 7.40
N GLY A 254 -26.75 -7.08 7.49
CA GLY A 254 -25.46 -6.78 8.12
C GLY A 254 -24.43 -6.18 7.17
N ALA A 255 -23.16 -6.51 7.37
CA ALA A 255 -22.03 -6.03 6.59
C ALA A 255 -21.46 -7.16 5.71
N GLY A 256 -21.81 -7.14 4.43
CA GLY A 256 -21.31 -8.07 3.41
C GLY A 256 -20.04 -7.59 2.73
N VAL A 257 -19.29 -8.54 2.18
CA VAL A 257 -18.08 -8.30 1.37
C VAL A 257 -18.32 -8.77 -0.05
N GLU A 258 -18.22 -7.85 -1.01
CA GLU A 258 -18.27 -8.15 -2.44
C GLU A 258 -16.85 -8.00 -3.03
N HIS A 259 -16.47 -8.88 -3.95
CA HIS A 259 -15.11 -8.89 -4.49
C HIS A 259 -14.99 -8.13 -5.81
N LEU A 260 -13.88 -7.41 -5.97
CA LEU A 260 -13.50 -6.81 -7.23
C LEU A 260 -12.62 -7.74 -8.06
N TYR A 261 -12.44 -7.32 -9.29
CA TYR A 261 -11.54 -7.97 -10.23
C TYR A 261 -10.08 -7.95 -9.77
N LEU A 262 -9.29 -8.85 -10.34
CA LEU A 262 -7.85 -8.99 -10.09
C LEU A 262 -7.09 -7.68 -10.33
N MET A 263 -6.16 -7.33 -9.45
CA MET A 263 -5.25 -6.18 -9.62
C MET A 263 -3.84 -6.54 -9.18
N LEU A 264 -2.82 -5.91 -9.79
CA LEU A 264 -1.40 -6.19 -9.50
C LEU A 264 -1.01 -5.81 -8.07
N GLU A 265 -1.57 -4.72 -7.55
CA GLU A 265 -1.19 -4.14 -6.26
C GLU A 265 -1.42 -5.11 -5.08
N GLY A 266 -2.48 -5.91 -5.09
CA GLY A 266 -2.74 -6.90 -4.05
C GLY A 266 -1.72 -8.05 -4.04
N GLN A 267 -1.09 -8.30 -5.18
CA GLN A 267 -0.09 -9.36 -5.34
C GLN A 267 1.23 -8.89 -4.72
N VAL A 268 1.63 -7.67 -5.05
CA VAL A 268 2.76 -6.97 -4.43
C VAL A 268 2.59 -6.92 -2.92
N ALA A 269 1.41 -6.51 -2.45
CA ALA A 269 1.14 -6.38 -1.02
C ALA A 269 1.22 -7.73 -0.29
N LEU A 270 0.62 -8.80 -0.84
CA LEU A 270 0.64 -10.12 -0.21
C LEU A 270 2.06 -10.72 -0.18
N LEU A 271 2.84 -10.61 -1.27
CA LEU A 271 4.25 -10.99 -1.31
C LEU A 271 5.06 -10.23 -0.24
N SER A 272 4.76 -8.94 -0.06
CA SER A 272 5.43 -8.08 0.91
C SER A 272 4.97 -8.26 2.35
N ALA A 273 3.87 -8.99 2.61
CA ALA A 273 3.31 -9.15 3.96
C ALA A 273 4.21 -9.98 4.89
N GLY A 274 5.12 -10.76 4.32
CA GLY A 274 6.02 -11.67 5.03
C GLY A 274 5.33 -12.92 5.59
N MET A 275 4.08 -13.19 5.22
CA MET A 275 3.31 -14.34 5.73
C MET A 275 3.43 -15.58 4.86
N LEU A 276 3.77 -15.41 3.57
CA LEU A 276 3.95 -16.53 2.65
C LEU A 276 5.29 -17.22 2.90
N SER A 277 5.30 -18.54 2.86
CA SER A 277 6.52 -19.33 2.69
C SER A 277 7.17 -19.07 1.32
N PRO A 278 8.47 -19.37 1.14
CA PRO A 278 9.12 -19.27 -0.16
C PRO A 278 8.37 -19.99 -1.30
N ASN A 279 7.85 -21.20 -1.05
CA ASN A 279 7.06 -21.94 -2.04
C ASN A 279 5.73 -21.27 -2.40
N GLU A 280 5.01 -20.72 -1.42
CA GLU A 280 3.76 -19.99 -1.67
C GLU A 280 4.01 -18.71 -2.47
N ALA A 281 5.09 -17.98 -2.16
CA ALA A 281 5.50 -16.80 -2.91
C ALA A 281 5.84 -17.15 -4.37
N LEU A 282 6.61 -18.22 -4.60
CA LEU A 282 6.92 -18.72 -5.94
C LEU A 282 5.64 -19.14 -6.69
N ALA A 283 4.75 -19.87 -6.03
CA ALA A 283 3.48 -20.30 -6.63
C ALA A 283 2.62 -19.09 -7.05
N LEU A 284 2.58 -18.03 -6.23
CA LEU A 284 1.88 -16.79 -6.56
C LEU A 284 2.52 -16.10 -7.77
N LEU A 285 3.84 -15.95 -7.79
CA LEU A 285 4.56 -15.34 -8.93
C LEU A 285 4.33 -16.12 -10.24
N ASN A 286 4.37 -17.45 -10.17
CA ASN A 286 4.07 -18.31 -11.31
C ASN A 286 2.63 -18.13 -11.80
N LYS A 287 1.65 -18.05 -10.90
CA LYS A 287 0.24 -17.77 -11.26
C LYS A 287 0.08 -16.37 -11.85
N LEU A 288 0.77 -15.38 -11.30
CA LEU A 288 0.74 -13.99 -11.78
C LEU A 288 1.24 -13.91 -13.22
N ARG A 289 2.32 -14.61 -13.54
CA ARG A 289 2.91 -14.71 -14.89
C ARG A 289 1.94 -15.26 -15.96
N HIS A 290 0.97 -16.09 -15.54
CA HIS A 290 -0.04 -16.71 -16.40
C HIS A 290 -1.43 -16.04 -16.29
N SER A 291 -1.53 -14.92 -15.58
CA SER A 291 -2.78 -14.20 -15.37
C SER A 291 -3.08 -13.17 -16.47
N ASP A 292 -4.32 -12.68 -16.50
CA ASP A 292 -4.75 -11.58 -17.37
C ASP A 292 -4.05 -10.22 -17.06
N LEU A 293 -3.21 -10.16 -16.03
CA LEU A 293 -2.36 -9.01 -15.76
C LEU A 293 -1.11 -9.00 -16.65
N TYR A 294 -0.63 -10.16 -17.11
CA TYR A 294 0.56 -10.22 -17.93
C TYR A 294 0.27 -9.69 -19.35
N ARG A 295 1.13 -8.78 -19.81
CA ARG A 295 1.06 -8.10 -21.09
C ARG A 295 2.25 -8.54 -21.97
N PRO A 296 2.04 -9.45 -22.93
CA PRO A 296 3.13 -10.11 -23.66
C PRO A 296 4.00 -9.20 -24.53
N ASP A 297 3.43 -8.18 -25.20
CA ASP A 297 4.18 -7.27 -26.09
C ASP A 297 5.25 -6.44 -25.36
N GLN A 298 5.12 -6.33 -24.03
CA GLN A 298 6.03 -5.61 -23.16
C GLN A 298 6.69 -6.51 -22.11
N HIS A 299 6.43 -7.83 -22.12
CA HIS A 299 6.94 -8.79 -21.13
C HIS A 299 6.80 -8.32 -19.67
N THR A 300 5.63 -7.82 -19.29
CA THR A 300 5.44 -7.23 -17.95
C THR A 300 3.97 -7.23 -17.54
N TYR A 301 3.61 -6.52 -16.46
CA TYR A 301 2.29 -6.58 -15.84
C TYR A 301 1.52 -5.24 -15.94
N MET A 302 0.22 -5.34 -16.20
CA MET A 302 -0.75 -4.25 -16.09
C MET A 302 -1.29 -4.15 -14.67
N LEU A 303 -1.87 -3.00 -14.31
CA LEU A 303 -2.49 -2.83 -12.99
C LEU A 303 -3.74 -3.71 -12.81
N TYR A 304 -4.52 -3.89 -13.88
CA TYR A 304 -5.71 -4.73 -13.89
C TYR A 304 -5.95 -5.29 -15.30
N PRO A 305 -6.77 -6.35 -15.45
CA PRO A 305 -7.03 -6.99 -16.74
C PRO A 305 -7.52 -5.98 -17.79
N HIS A 306 -6.97 -6.08 -18.99
CA HIS A 306 -7.46 -5.31 -20.13
C HIS A 306 -8.82 -5.85 -20.57
N ARG A 307 -9.88 -5.05 -20.39
CA ARG A 307 -11.26 -5.45 -20.72
C ARG A 307 -11.83 -4.66 -21.88
N GLN A 308 -12.72 -5.30 -22.63
CA GLN A 308 -13.59 -4.60 -23.57
C GLN A 308 -14.75 -3.96 -22.82
N LEU A 309 -14.89 -2.65 -22.97
CA LEU A 309 -16.05 -1.93 -22.44
C LEU A 309 -17.21 -2.00 -23.44
N PRO A 310 -18.47 -2.00 -22.97
CA PRO A 310 -19.61 -1.93 -23.88
C PRO A 310 -19.50 -0.70 -24.78
N GLY A 311 -19.73 -0.90 -26.07
CA GLY A 311 -19.79 0.18 -27.04
C GLY A 311 -20.94 1.15 -26.73
N PHE A 312 -20.93 2.34 -27.33
CA PHE A 312 -21.92 3.39 -27.04
C PHE A 312 -23.38 2.89 -27.16
N ARG A 313 -23.69 2.09 -28.18
CA ARG A 313 -25.03 1.52 -28.41
C ARG A 313 -25.41 0.38 -27.47
N GLN A 314 -24.46 -0.15 -26.68
CA GLN A 314 -24.69 -1.30 -25.79
C GLN A 314 -24.96 -0.87 -24.34
N LYS A 315 -24.45 0.28 -23.89
CA LYS A 315 -24.43 0.68 -22.46
C LYS A 315 -25.78 0.92 -21.80
N ASN A 316 -26.74 1.50 -22.51
CA ASN A 316 -27.98 1.99 -21.93
C ASN A 316 -29.15 1.30 -22.62
N ASN A 317 -29.35 0.01 -22.35
CA ASN A 317 -30.43 -0.77 -22.95
C ASN A 317 -31.21 -1.49 -21.86
N VAL A 318 -32.49 -1.13 -21.74
CA VAL A 318 -33.47 -1.79 -20.89
C VAL A 318 -34.45 -2.51 -21.81
N SER A 319 -34.47 -3.84 -21.72
CA SER A 319 -35.40 -4.64 -22.50
C SER A 319 -36.86 -4.32 -22.13
N ALA A 320 -37.77 -4.45 -23.09
CA ALA A 320 -39.20 -4.30 -22.80
C ALA A 320 -39.68 -5.25 -21.70
N LEU A 321 -39.08 -6.45 -21.59
CA LEU A 321 -39.40 -7.43 -20.56
C LEU A 321 -39.14 -6.88 -19.15
N GLN A 322 -38.02 -6.18 -18.96
CA GLN A 322 -37.63 -5.61 -17.67
C GLN A 322 -38.60 -4.55 -17.17
N VAL A 323 -39.32 -3.85 -18.05
CA VAL A 323 -40.29 -2.80 -17.68
C VAL A 323 -41.75 -3.20 -17.90
N THR A 324 -42.02 -4.46 -18.25
CA THR A 324 -43.39 -4.90 -18.61
C THR A 324 -44.39 -4.71 -17.46
N GLY A 325 -43.94 -4.85 -16.21
CA GLY A 325 -44.77 -4.63 -15.02
C GLY A 325 -44.77 -3.21 -14.46
N SER A 326 -43.95 -2.30 -15.00
CA SER A 326 -43.82 -0.93 -14.49
C SER A 326 -44.92 -0.04 -15.04
N LYS A 327 -45.83 0.36 -14.15
CA LYS A 327 -46.90 1.32 -14.45
C LYS A 327 -46.33 2.71 -14.70
N LEU A 328 -45.26 3.11 -14.01
CA LEU A 328 -44.59 4.39 -14.25
C LEU A 328 -43.99 4.43 -15.66
N ALA A 329 -43.24 3.40 -16.05
CA ALA A 329 -42.64 3.33 -17.39
C ALA A 329 -43.72 3.33 -18.49
N ALA A 330 -44.82 2.60 -18.29
CA ALA A 330 -45.95 2.58 -19.21
C ALA A 330 -46.64 3.96 -19.33
N ALA A 331 -46.87 4.64 -18.20
CA ALA A 331 -47.48 5.97 -18.16
C ALA A 331 -46.62 7.02 -18.88
N LEU A 332 -45.31 7.04 -18.60
CA LEU A 332 -44.37 7.94 -19.27
C LEU A 332 -44.32 7.68 -20.78
N ALA A 333 -44.28 6.41 -21.20
CA ALA A 333 -44.28 6.04 -22.61
C ALA A 333 -45.57 6.47 -23.32
N ALA A 334 -46.73 6.31 -22.67
CA ALA A 334 -48.03 6.74 -23.21
C ALA A 334 -48.14 8.26 -23.34
N ALA A 335 -47.57 9.01 -22.40
CA ALA A 335 -47.51 10.47 -22.41
C ALA A 335 -46.44 11.02 -23.37
N GLY A 336 -45.56 10.17 -23.91
CA GLY A 336 -44.40 10.61 -24.70
C GLY A 336 -43.35 11.35 -23.86
N ASP A 337 -43.41 11.22 -22.53
CA ASP A 337 -42.46 11.82 -21.59
C ASP A 337 -41.15 11.04 -21.61
N ARG A 338 -40.04 11.75 -21.88
CA ARG A 338 -38.71 11.17 -22.07
C ARG A 338 -37.75 11.55 -20.95
N ARG A 339 -38.25 12.17 -19.89
CA ARG A 339 -37.41 12.70 -18.81
C ARG A 339 -36.72 11.60 -18.00
N LEU A 340 -37.36 10.45 -17.82
CA LEU A 340 -36.82 9.30 -17.09
C LEU A 340 -36.37 8.17 -18.04
N LEU A 341 -37.30 7.62 -18.83
CA LEU A 341 -37.08 6.54 -19.79
C LEU A 341 -37.61 6.95 -21.17
N ARG A 342 -36.95 6.49 -22.23
CA ARG A 342 -37.40 6.64 -23.61
C ARG A 342 -37.42 5.29 -24.31
N ARG A 343 -38.55 4.95 -24.91
CA ARG A 343 -38.68 3.80 -25.83
C ARG A 343 -38.19 4.18 -27.24
N ASP A 344 -37.37 3.35 -27.85
CA ASP A 344 -36.92 3.49 -29.24
C ASP A 344 -37.89 2.83 -30.25
N ILE A 345 -37.48 2.82 -31.53
CA ILE A 345 -38.29 2.26 -32.62
C ILE A 345 -38.38 0.73 -32.60
N ASP A 346 -37.42 0.06 -31.96
CA ASP A 346 -37.36 -1.39 -31.82
C ASP A 346 -38.02 -1.87 -30.52
N GLY A 347 -38.50 -0.93 -29.71
CA GLY A 347 -39.21 -1.17 -28.47
C GLY A 347 -38.31 -1.37 -27.26
N VAL A 348 -37.01 -1.10 -27.37
CA VAL A 348 -36.05 -1.06 -26.27
C VAL A 348 -36.19 0.27 -25.53
N TYR A 349 -36.03 0.24 -24.22
CA TYR A 349 -36.05 1.43 -23.39
C TYR A 349 -34.63 1.88 -23.06
N HIS A 350 -34.45 3.18 -22.92
CA HIS A 350 -33.18 3.80 -22.52
C HIS A 350 -33.45 4.82 -21.42
N PHE A 351 -32.62 4.83 -20.38
CA PHE A 351 -32.61 5.95 -19.44
C PHE A 351 -32.23 7.25 -20.15
N ASN A 352 -32.68 8.37 -19.61
CA ASN A 352 -32.31 9.68 -20.14
C ASN A 352 -30.79 9.82 -20.26
N GLY A 353 -30.31 10.21 -21.45
CA GLY A 353 -28.88 10.33 -21.74
C GLY A 353 -28.15 11.44 -20.97
N ARG A 354 -28.87 12.23 -20.15
CA ARG A 354 -28.28 13.21 -19.24
C ARG A 354 -27.91 12.63 -17.87
N PHE A 355 -28.39 11.44 -17.52
CA PHE A 355 -28.07 10.81 -16.25
C PHE A 355 -26.63 10.32 -16.22
N ARG A 356 -25.90 10.69 -15.17
CA ARG A 356 -24.53 10.27 -14.88
C ARG A 356 -24.53 9.15 -13.86
N ASN A 357 -25.42 9.20 -12.88
CA ASN A 357 -25.56 8.21 -11.81
C ASN A 357 -26.97 8.21 -11.22
N ALA A 358 -27.18 7.40 -10.18
CA ALA A 358 -28.48 7.24 -9.53
C ALA A 358 -29.02 8.54 -8.92
N ASN A 359 -28.18 9.51 -8.53
CA ASN A 359 -28.67 10.78 -7.98
C ASN A 359 -29.43 11.60 -9.01
N ASP A 360 -29.01 11.56 -10.28
CA ASP A 360 -29.75 12.24 -11.35
C ASP A 360 -31.12 11.55 -11.58
N VAL A 361 -31.22 10.23 -11.33
CA VAL A 361 -32.48 9.49 -11.37
C VAL A 361 -33.37 9.84 -10.17
N VAL A 362 -32.80 9.89 -8.96
CA VAL A 362 -33.50 10.32 -7.74
C VAL A 362 -34.09 11.71 -7.93
N GLN A 363 -33.28 12.67 -8.39
CA GLN A 363 -33.74 14.03 -8.67
C GLN A 363 -34.89 14.05 -9.68
N MET A 364 -34.78 13.26 -10.77
CA MET A 364 -35.86 13.18 -11.75
C MET A 364 -37.14 12.56 -11.18
N LEU A 365 -37.01 11.53 -10.33
CA LEU A 365 -38.16 10.94 -9.65
C LEU A 365 -38.80 11.95 -8.69
N ASP A 366 -38.00 12.75 -7.96
CA ASP A 366 -38.50 13.83 -7.09
C ASP A 366 -39.28 14.89 -7.88
N GLU A 367 -38.81 15.26 -9.08
CA GLU A 367 -39.49 16.17 -10.00
C GLU A 367 -40.82 15.59 -10.49
N LEU A 368 -40.81 14.32 -10.93
CA LEU A 368 -42.03 13.61 -11.37
C LEU A 368 -43.04 13.43 -10.22
N GLU A 369 -42.56 13.25 -8.99
CA GLU A 369 -43.42 13.09 -7.81
C GLU A 369 -44.23 14.36 -7.48
N GLN A 370 -43.77 15.54 -7.92
CA GLN A 370 -44.54 16.79 -7.77
C GLN A 370 -45.75 16.87 -8.71
N GLU A 371 -45.81 16.03 -9.75
CA GLU A 371 -46.91 16.01 -10.72
C GLU A 371 -47.96 14.98 -10.30
N SER A 372 -49.20 15.43 -10.11
CA SER A 372 -50.30 14.57 -9.62
C SER A 372 -50.56 13.33 -10.47
N VAL A 373 -50.21 13.36 -11.77
CA VAL A 373 -50.36 12.22 -12.70
C VAL A 373 -49.34 11.11 -12.42
N TYR A 374 -48.18 11.42 -11.85
CA TYR A 374 -47.10 10.47 -11.61
C TYR A 374 -46.82 10.20 -10.12
N ALA A 375 -47.26 11.07 -9.21
CA ALA A 375 -46.94 11.01 -7.78
C ALA A 375 -47.11 9.61 -7.15
N ASP A 376 -48.27 8.98 -7.31
CA ASP A 376 -48.53 7.65 -6.73
C ASP A 376 -47.70 6.55 -7.40
N LEU A 377 -47.41 6.69 -8.70
CA LEU A 377 -46.59 5.74 -9.45
C LEU A 377 -45.12 5.82 -9.03
N VAL A 378 -44.59 7.04 -8.84
CA VAL A 378 -43.23 7.24 -8.35
C VAL A 378 -43.06 6.66 -6.96
N LYS A 379 -43.98 6.94 -6.03
CA LYS A 379 -43.93 6.37 -4.67
C LYS A 379 -43.95 4.85 -4.67
N ALA A 380 -44.73 4.23 -5.57
CA ALA A 380 -44.83 2.78 -5.66
C ALA A 380 -43.62 2.12 -6.34
N GLU A 381 -42.96 2.79 -7.30
CA GLU A 381 -41.96 2.17 -8.18
C GLU A 381 -40.56 2.79 -8.06
N ARG A 382 -40.32 3.75 -7.16
CA ARG A 382 -39.01 4.41 -6.98
C ARG A 382 -37.87 3.40 -6.83
N ASP A 383 -37.98 2.48 -5.87
CA ASP A 383 -36.94 1.49 -5.60
C ASP A 383 -36.72 0.54 -6.78
N PHE A 384 -37.80 0.16 -7.46
CA PHE A 384 -37.72 -0.64 -8.68
C PHE A 384 -36.95 0.09 -9.79
N ILE A 385 -37.21 1.38 -10.02
CA ILE A 385 -36.51 2.17 -11.04
C ILE A 385 -35.03 2.35 -10.69
N LEU A 386 -34.71 2.60 -9.42
CA LEU A 386 -33.32 2.69 -8.97
C LEU A 386 -32.58 1.35 -9.11
N ALA A 387 -33.23 0.24 -8.77
CA ALA A 387 -32.68 -1.11 -8.98
C ALA A 387 -32.50 -1.44 -10.46
N LEU A 388 -33.42 -1.00 -11.32
CA LEU A 388 -33.32 -1.16 -12.77
C LEU A 388 -32.15 -0.34 -13.35
N PHE A 389 -31.96 0.90 -12.87
CA PHE A 389 -30.81 1.73 -13.24
C PHE A 389 -29.49 1.07 -12.81
N GLU A 390 -29.42 0.57 -11.57
CA GLU A 390 -28.25 -0.15 -11.08
C GLU A 390 -27.99 -1.44 -11.85
N THR A 391 -29.02 -2.22 -12.18
CA THR A 391 -28.86 -3.43 -13.01
C THR A 391 -28.36 -3.11 -14.41
N THR A 392 -28.74 -1.95 -14.96
CA THR A 392 -28.35 -1.52 -16.31
C THR A 392 -26.88 -1.07 -16.35
N PHE A 393 -26.42 -0.33 -15.33
CA PHE A 393 -25.10 0.31 -15.35
C PHE A 393 -24.06 -0.31 -14.41
N ASN A 394 -24.48 -1.10 -13.42
CA ASN A 394 -23.65 -1.73 -12.38
C ASN A 394 -22.67 -0.74 -11.74
N HIS A 395 -23.17 0.42 -11.30
CA HIS A 395 -22.35 1.48 -10.73
C HIS A 395 -21.77 1.09 -9.36
N ARG A 396 -22.32 0.09 -8.68
CA ARG A 396 -21.70 -0.47 -7.47
C ARG A 396 -20.31 -1.02 -7.76
N ALA A 397 -20.09 -1.65 -8.92
CA ALA A 397 -18.78 -2.12 -9.34
C ALA A 397 -17.87 -1.03 -9.94
N PHE A 398 -18.35 0.22 -10.08
CA PHE A 398 -17.51 1.33 -10.53
C PHE A 398 -16.49 1.68 -9.46
N THR A 399 -15.21 1.50 -9.80
CA THR A 399 -14.07 1.73 -8.91
C THR A 399 -13.45 3.12 -9.12
N GLY A 400 -13.75 3.78 -10.24
CA GLY A 400 -13.18 5.08 -10.61
C GLY A 400 -12.86 5.12 -12.10
N ARG A 401 -12.08 6.12 -12.52
CA ARG A 401 -11.71 6.31 -13.94
C ARG A 401 -10.87 5.16 -14.51
N SER A 402 -10.18 4.37 -13.67
CA SER A 402 -9.29 3.26 -14.06
C SER A 402 -9.91 2.31 -15.09
N GLY A 403 -11.15 1.89 -14.87
CA GLY A 403 -11.88 0.97 -15.75
C GLY A 403 -12.58 1.64 -16.93
N THR A 404 -12.40 2.95 -17.15
CA THR A 404 -13.18 3.72 -18.15
C THR A 404 -12.35 4.61 -19.08
N PHE A 405 -11.02 4.51 -19.00
CA PHE A 405 -10.07 5.17 -19.91
C PHE A 405 -8.89 4.25 -20.27
N PHE A 406 -8.05 4.66 -21.22
CA PHE A 406 -7.11 3.76 -21.94
C PHE A 406 -5.63 4.19 -21.87
N ALA A 407 -5.27 5.04 -20.92
CA ALA A 407 -3.89 5.53 -20.69
C ALA A 407 -3.67 5.76 -19.19
N TYR A 408 -2.47 6.17 -18.77
CA TYR A 408 -2.11 6.36 -17.36
C TYR A 408 -2.32 5.07 -16.55
N GLU A 409 -3.16 5.09 -15.51
CA GLU A 409 -3.57 3.92 -14.74
C GLU A 409 -4.72 3.14 -15.39
N GLY A 410 -5.08 3.43 -16.63
CA GLY A 410 -6.25 2.89 -17.33
C GLY A 410 -6.08 1.52 -17.95
N LEU A 411 -7.14 1.05 -18.61
CA LEU A 411 -7.20 -0.26 -19.24
C LEU A 411 -6.06 -0.48 -20.25
N GLY A 412 -5.37 -1.61 -20.12
CA GLY A 412 -4.26 -2.00 -21.00
C GLY A 412 -2.93 -1.28 -20.73
N SER A 413 -2.91 -0.31 -19.82
CA SER A 413 -1.71 0.46 -19.50
C SER A 413 -0.86 -0.25 -18.43
N ILE A 414 0.46 -0.22 -18.63
CA ILE A 414 1.45 -0.62 -17.62
C ILE A 414 1.79 0.60 -16.80
N TYR A 415 1.76 0.48 -15.47
CA TYR A 415 2.21 1.54 -14.57
C TYR A 415 3.49 1.10 -13.86
N TRP A 416 4.62 1.65 -14.30
CA TRP A 416 5.95 1.08 -14.03
C TRP A 416 6.32 1.08 -12.56
N HIS A 417 5.83 2.05 -11.77
CA HIS A 417 6.08 2.07 -10.34
C HIS A 417 5.56 0.80 -9.65
N MET A 418 4.38 0.29 -10.02
CA MET A 418 3.85 -0.92 -9.41
C MET A 418 4.62 -2.18 -9.83
N VAL A 419 5.16 -2.20 -11.05
CA VAL A 419 6.04 -3.27 -11.53
C VAL A 419 7.36 -3.27 -10.75
N SER A 420 7.98 -2.12 -10.50
CA SER A 420 9.21 -2.07 -9.70
C SER A 420 8.97 -2.39 -8.23
N LYS A 421 7.76 -2.14 -7.69
CA LYS A 421 7.37 -2.66 -6.37
C LYS A 421 7.26 -4.20 -6.37
N LEU A 422 6.69 -4.79 -7.42
CA LEU A 422 6.67 -6.25 -7.58
C LEU A 422 8.09 -6.81 -7.62
N LEU A 423 8.99 -6.15 -8.35
CA LEU A 423 10.40 -6.54 -8.43
C LEU A 423 11.06 -6.55 -7.04
N LEU A 424 10.84 -5.50 -6.24
CA LEU A 424 11.34 -5.43 -4.87
C LEU A 424 10.74 -6.50 -3.97
N ALA A 425 9.43 -6.73 -4.04
CA ALA A 425 8.77 -7.78 -3.27
C ALA A 425 9.30 -9.19 -3.64
N ALA A 426 9.52 -9.46 -4.93
CA ALA A 426 10.13 -10.71 -5.39
C ALA A 426 11.57 -10.87 -4.88
N GLN A 427 12.35 -9.79 -4.84
CA GLN A 427 13.70 -9.80 -4.25
C GLN A 427 13.66 -10.12 -2.75
N GLU A 428 12.74 -9.52 -1.98
CA GLU A 428 12.58 -9.82 -0.55
C GLU A 428 12.14 -11.28 -0.34
N CYS A 429 11.26 -11.83 -1.18
CA CYS A 429 10.89 -13.25 -1.14
C CYS A 429 12.09 -14.17 -1.44
N TYR A 430 12.91 -13.81 -2.42
CA TYR A 430 14.16 -14.51 -2.71
C TYR A 430 15.12 -14.49 -1.51
N GLN A 431 15.33 -13.32 -0.91
CA GLN A 431 16.20 -13.18 0.27
C GLN A 431 15.72 -14.02 1.45
N LYS A 432 14.40 -14.08 1.68
CA LYS A 432 13.79 -14.97 2.66
C LYS A 432 14.09 -16.44 2.35
N ALA A 433 13.98 -16.86 1.08
CA ALA A 433 14.27 -18.23 0.66
C ALA A 433 15.75 -18.62 0.88
N LEU A 434 16.70 -17.69 0.74
CA LEU A 434 18.11 -17.98 1.03
C LEU A 434 18.36 -18.42 2.47
N VAL A 435 17.50 -17.99 3.41
CA VAL A 435 17.60 -18.32 4.83
C VAL A 435 16.72 -19.52 5.19
N GLU A 436 15.49 -19.57 4.68
CA GLU A 436 14.48 -20.53 5.13
C GLU A 436 14.38 -21.79 4.25
N GLU A 437 14.57 -21.67 2.93
CA GLU A 437 14.31 -22.76 1.98
C GLU A 437 15.14 -22.59 0.71
N ARG A 438 16.41 -23.01 0.78
CA ARG A 438 17.40 -22.73 -0.27
C ARG A 438 17.03 -23.34 -1.63
N ASP A 439 16.36 -24.49 -1.64
CA ASP A 439 15.96 -25.19 -2.88
C ASP A 439 15.01 -24.34 -3.75
N THR A 440 14.21 -23.46 -3.14
CA THR A 440 13.26 -22.59 -3.83
C THR A 440 13.90 -21.27 -4.27
N ALA A 441 15.08 -20.92 -3.72
CA ALA A 441 15.74 -19.64 -3.96
C ALA A 441 16.09 -19.44 -5.45
N ASP A 442 16.59 -20.47 -6.14
CA ASP A 442 16.97 -20.34 -7.56
C ASP A 442 15.74 -20.09 -8.46
N SER A 443 14.61 -20.71 -8.14
CA SER A 443 13.35 -20.47 -8.86
C SER A 443 12.79 -19.07 -8.59
N LEU A 444 12.95 -18.56 -7.36
CA LEU A 444 12.58 -17.18 -7.03
C LEU A 444 13.52 -16.16 -7.68
N ALA A 445 14.82 -16.46 -7.80
CA ALA A 445 15.76 -15.65 -8.57
C ALA A 445 15.35 -15.60 -10.06
N ALA A 446 14.98 -16.74 -10.64
CA ALA A 446 14.48 -16.78 -12.01
C ALA A 446 13.21 -15.93 -12.18
N ALA A 447 12.26 -16.00 -11.24
CA ALA A 447 11.06 -15.16 -11.26
C ALA A 447 11.39 -13.67 -11.12
N TYR A 448 12.36 -13.31 -10.25
CA TYR A 448 12.87 -11.96 -10.11
C TYR A 448 13.44 -11.43 -11.43
N TYR A 449 14.30 -12.20 -12.09
CA TYR A 449 14.89 -11.80 -13.38
C TYR A 449 13.86 -11.75 -14.51
N ASP A 450 12.85 -12.63 -14.53
CA ASP A 450 11.75 -12.56 -15.50
C ASP A 450 10.97 -11.24 -15.38
N ILE A 451 10.66 -10.80 -14.15
CA ILE A 451 10.06 -9.48 -13.90
C ILE A 451 10.99 -8.37 -14.38
N ARG A 452 12.28 -8.45 -14.03
CA ARG A 452 13.29 -7.45 -14.34
C ARG A 452 13.49 -7.26 -15.84
N GLN A 453 13.46 -8.33 -16.62
CA GLN A 453 13.53 -8.29 -18.09
C GLN A 453 12.41 -7.44 -18.70
N GLY A 454 11.27 -7.31 -18.03
CA GLY A 454 10.18 -6.44 -18.43
C GLY A 454 10.45 -4.94 -18.30
N LEU A 455 11.48 -4.53 -17.54
CA LEU A 455 11.82 -3.12 -17.32
C LEU A 455 12.54 -2.49 -18.52
N GLY A 456 12.51 -1.16 -18.57
CA GLY A 456 12.91 -0.36 -19.73
C GLY A 456 14.30 -0.69 -20.26
N PHE A 457 15.32 -0.68 -19.41
CA PHE A 457 16.73 -0.80 -19.81
C PHE A 457 17.10 -2.17 -20.40
N ASN A 458 16.23 -3.18 -20.29
CA ASN A 458 16.39 -4.49 -20.92
C ASN A 458 15.73 -4.58 -22.31
N LYS A 459 15.16 -3.47 -22.82
CA LYS A 459 14.41 -3.43 -24.08
C LYS A 459 15.12 -2.61 -25.15
N SER A 460 14.81 -2.93 -26.42
CA SER A 460 15.17 -2.06 -27.53
C SER A 460 14.40 -0.73 -27.46
N PRO A 461 14.96 0.37 -27.98
CA PRO A 461 14.26 1.66 -28.02
C PRO A 461 12.92 1.59 -28.76
N ALA A 462 12.77 0.71 -29.75
CA ALA A 462 11.53 0.52 -30.50
C ALA A 462 10.42 -0.13 -29.67
N VAL A 463 10.75 -1.14 -28.85
CA VAL A 463 9.79 -1.79 -27.94
C VAL A 463 9.45 -0.86 -26.77
N TYR A 464 10.43 -0.17 -26.20
CA TYR A 464 10.21 0.75 -25.10
C TYR A 464 9.46 2.03 -25.55
N GLY A 465 9.76 2.50 -26.76
CA GLY A 465 9.22 3.73 -27.35
C GLY A 465 9.89 5.01 -26.87
N ALA A 466 11.07 4.90 -26.25
CA ALA A 466 11.91 6.00 -25.77
C ALA A 466 13.36 5.50 -25.55
N PHE A 467 14.23 6.32 -24.94
CA PHE A 467 15.53 5.86 -24.46
C PHE A 467 15.34 4.87 -23.30
N PRO A 468 15.79 3.59 -23.43
CA PRO A 468 15.56 2.56 -22.42
C PRO A 468 16.14 2.84 -21.03
N THR A 469 17.14 3.71 -20.96
CA THR A 469 17.81 4.12 -19.71
C THR A 469 17.00 5.14 -18.91
N ASP A 470 16.02 5.78 -19.52
CA ASP A 470 15.24 6.83 -18.90
C ASP A 470 13.97 6.25 -18.28
N PRO A 471 13.65 6.58 -17.01
CA PRO A 471 12.42 6.12 -16.38
C PRO A 471 11.20 6.90 -16.89
N TYR A 472 10.05 6.22 -16.95
CA TYR A 472 8.76 6.78 -17.37
C TYR A 472 7.63 6.26 -16.48
N SER A 473 6.58 7.03 -16.26
CA SER A 473 5.50 6.60 -15.35
C SER A 473 4.71 5.41 -15.89
N HIS A 474 4.38 5.40 -17.19
CA HIS A 474 3.49 4.38 -17.75
C HIS A 474 3.70 4.12 -19.25
N THR A 475 3.21 2.98 -19.72
CA THR A 475 3.18 2.60 -21.16
C THR A 475 1.75 2.16 -21.52
N PRO A 476 0.95 3.00 -22.21
CA PRO A 476 -0.41 2.65 -22.62
C PRO A 476 -0.45 1.48 -23.60
N TRP A 477 -1.65 0.93 -23.82
CA TRP A 477 -1.84 -0.08 -24.86
C TRP A 477 -1.57 0.51 -26.26
N GLY A 478 -0.79 -0.20 -27.08
CA GLY A 478 -0.48 0.23 -28.45
C GLY A 478 0.37 1.52 -28.56
N SER A 479 1.05 1.93 -27.48
CA SER A 479 1.94 3.10 -27.44
C SER A 479 3.25 2.80 -26.73
N GLY A 480 4.25 3.68 -26.91
CA GLY A 480 5.50 3.68 -26.14
C GLY A 480 5.38 4.36 -24.77
N ALA A 481 6.49 4.41 -24.04
CA ALA A 481 6.62 5.00 -22.71
C ALA A 481 6.18 6.49 -22.65
N ARG A 482 5.53 6.88 -21.55
CA ARG A 482 4.93 8.22 -21.33
C ARG A 482 5.26 8.77 -19.94
N GLN A 483 5.38 10.09 -19.85
CA GLN A 483 5.76 10.88 -18.66
C GLN A 483 7.19 10.58 -18.16
N PRO A 484 8.23 11.21 -18.75
CA PRO A 484 9.64 10.95 -18.39
C PRO A 484 10.02 11.48 -17.01
N GLY A 485 11.00 10.82 -16.38
CA GLY A 485 11.79 11.37 -15.29
C GLY A 485 11.29 11.00 -13.89
N MET A 486 10.62 11.93 -13.21
CA MET A 486 10.41 11.89 -11.75
C MET A 486 9.27 10.97 -11.30
N THR A 487 9.32 9.69 -11.69
CA THR A 487 8.41 8.63 -11.22
C THR A 487 8.95 7.94 -9.97
N GLY A 488 8.06 7.50 -9.06
CA GLY A 488 8.43 6.72 -7.88
C GLY A 488 9.05 5.35 -8.20
N GLN A 489 8.99 4.90 -9.46
CA GLN A 489 9.69 3.71 -9.95
C GLN A 489 11.18 3.70 -9.56
N VAL A 490 11.85 4.85 -9.68
CA VAL A 490 13.30 4.94 -9.50
C VAL A 490 13.76 4.57 -8.09
N LYS A 491 12.97 4.87 -7.06
CA LYS A 491 13.36 4.52 -5.69
C LYS A 491 13.34 3.01 -5.45
N GLU A 492 12.41 2.30 -6.08
CA GLU A 492 12.32 0.84 -5.93
C GLU A 492 13.50 0.18 -6.67
N GLU A 493 13.88 0.70 -7.85
CA GLU A 493 15.03 0.19 -8.60
C GLU A 493 16.38 0.49 -7.94
N ILE A 494 16.51 1.60 -7.21
CA ILE A 494 17.68 1.87 -6.35
C ILE A 494 17.79 0.78 -5.26
N LEU A 495 16.68 0.48 -4.57
CA LEU A 495 16.66 -0.55 -3.54
C LEU A 495 16.97 -1.94 -4.11
N THR A 496 16.36 -2.30 -5.24
CA THR A 496 16.64 -3.61 -5.87
C THR A 496 18.08 -3.68 -6.35
N ARG A 497 18.66 -2.58 -6.84
CA ARG A 497 20.07 -2.57 -7.25
C ARG A 497 21.01 -2.77 -6.07
N TRP A 498 20.73 -2.20 -4.91
CA TRP A 498 21.51 -2.52 -3.70
C TRP A 498 21.37 -3.99 -3.30
N GLY A 499 20.18 -4.58 -3.44
CA GLY A 499 19.97 -6.00 -3.23
C GLY A 499 20.71 -6.90 -4.24
N GLU A 500 20.75 -6.53 -5.53
CA GLU A 500 21.54 -7.21 -6.57
C GLU A 500 23.03 -7.17 -6.24
N LEU A 501 23.54 -5.99 -5.86
CA LEU A 501 24.90 -5.80 -5.39
C LEU A 501 25.17 -6.48 -4.03
N GLY A 502 24.16 -7.09 -3.40
CA GLY A 502 24.31 -7.80 -2.15
C GLY A 502 24.57 -6.91 -0.94
N VAL A 503 24.24 -5.62 -1.03
CA VAL A 503 24.40 -4.68 0.09
C VAL A 503 23.22 -4.85 1.03
N SER A 504 23.49 -5.33 2.24
CA SER A 504 22.49 -5.42 3.30
C SER A 504 23.04 -4.88 4.61
N ILE A 505 22.12 -4.48 5.50
CA ILE A 505 22.45 -4.02 6.84
C ILE A 505 21.77 -4.95 7.84
N SER A 506 22.54 -5.42 8.81
CA SER A 506 21.99 -6.18 9.93
C SER A 506 22.79 -5.89 11.18
N GLN A 507 22.10 -5.58 12.29
CA GLN A 507 22.71 -5.34 13.59
C GLN A 507 23.85 -4.29 13.52
N GLY A 508 23.59 -3.19 12.80
CA GLY A 508 24.53 -2.07 12.60
C GLY A 508 25.74 -2.37 11.71
N ARG A 509 25.78 -3.52 11.04
CA ARG A 509 26.90 -3.93 10.19
C ARG A 509 26.47 -4.05 8.74
N ILE A 510 27.30 -3.51 7.85
CA ILE A 510 27.14 -3.66 6.40
C ILE A 510 27.68 -5.01 5.96
N GLN A 511 26.92 -5.72 5.14
CA GLN A 511 27.30 -6.96 4.51
C GLN A 511 27.27 -6.82 2.98
N PHE A 512 28.15 -7.55 2.31
CA PHE A 512 28.32 -7.59 0.87
C PHE A 512 28.21 -9.03 0.35
N ALA A 513 27.00 -9.46 0.01
CA ALA A 513 26.69 -10.84 -0.42
C ALA A 513 25.91 -10.85 -1.75
N PRO A 514 26.57 -10.58 -2.89
CA PRO A 514 25.91 -10.40 -4.19
C PRO A 514 25.42 -11.71 -4.80
N THR A 515 24.30 -12.22 -4.28
CA THR A 515 23.70 -13.51 -4.70
C THR A 515 22.74 -13.38 -5.90
N LEU A 516 22.38 -12.14 -6.26
CA LEU A 516 21.63 -11.77 -7.48
C LEU A 516 22.47 -10.89 -8.42
N LEU A 517 23.81 -10.90 -8.29
CA LEU A 517 24.67 -10.23 -9.26
C LEU A 517 25.02 -11.23 -10.35
N ARG A 518 25.04 -10.79 -11.62
CA ARG A 518 25.39 -11.67 -12.73
C ARG A 518 26.87 -11.57 -13.07
N ALA A 519 27.45 -12.68 -13.51
CA ALA A 519 28.86 -12.77 -13.85
C ALA A 519 29.27 -11.77 -14.96
N ASP A 520 28.36 -11.46 -15.88
CA ASP A 520 28.57 -10.56 -17.02
C ASP A 520 28.60 -9.07 -16.63
N GLU A 521 28.28 -8.72 -15.38
CA GLU A 521 28.39 -7.36 -14.85
C GLU A 521 29.83 -6.99 -14.44
N PHE A 522 30.73 -7.96 -14.35
CA PHE A 522 32.15 -7.70 -14.12
C PHE A 522 32.85 -7.22 -15.39
N LEU A 523 33.79 -6.30 -15.22
CA LEU A 523 34.55 -5.72 -16.32
C LEU A 523 35.38 -6.78 -17.05
N ARG A 524 35.26 -6.82 -18.38
CA ARG A 524 36.09 -7.71 -19.23
C ARG A 524 37.51 -7.16 -19.48
N ALA A 525 37.71 -5.87 -19.25
CA ALA A 525 38.99 -5.19 -19.48
C ALA A 525 39.16 -4.06 -18.46
N PRO A 526 40.40 -3.67 -18.13
CA PRO A 526 40.65 -2.55 -17.23
C PRO A 526 40.00 -1.24 -17.72
N THR A 527 39.48 -0.45 -16.79
CA THR A 527 38.85 0.84 -17.09
C THR A 527 39.11 1.87 -15.98
N LYS A 528 38.58 3.07 -16.16
CA LYS A 528 38.58 4.15 -15.16
C LYS A 528 37.19 4.28 -14.54
N PHE A 529 37.15 4.46 -13.22
CA PHE A 529 35.95 4.78 -12.47
C PHE A 529 36.06 6.20 -11.94
N ASP A 530 35.32 7.11 -12.55
CA ASP A 530 35.20 8.50 -12.13
C ASP A 530 34.06 8.62 -11.11
N PHE A 531 34.32 9.24 -9.97
CA PHE A 531 33.33 9.40 -8.91
C PHE A 531 33.56 10.71 -8.13
N SER A 532 32.55 11.12 -7.35
CA SER A 532 32.65 12.25 -6.44
C SER A 532 32.86 11.75 -5.01
N ASP A 533 33.94 12.15 -4.35
CA ASP A 533 34.22 11.78 -2.96
C ASP A 533 33.29 12.49 -1.96
N ILE A 534 33.34 12.12 -0.67
CA ILE A 534 32.46 12.70 0.36
C ILE A 534 32.60 14.23 0.53
N HIS A 535 33.68 14.84 0.03
CA HIS A 535 33.93 16.28 0.04
C HIS A 535 33.47 16.96 -1.26
N GLY A 536 32.93 16.20 -2.22
CA GLY A 536 32.45 16.67 -3.51
C GLY A 536 33.54 16.78 -4.58
N ASN A 537 34.75 16.30 -4.34
CA ASN A 537 35.83 16.37 -5.32
C ASN A 537 35.72 15.22 -6.32
N GLN A 538 36.01 15.50 -7.58
CA GLN A 538 36.13 14.47 -8.61
C GLN A 538 37.41 13.66 -8.41
N GLN A 539 37.25 12.35 -8.30
CA GLN A 539 38.32 11.38 -8.14
C GLN A 539 38.25 10.34 -9.25
N GLN A 540 39.36 9.66 -9.50
CA GLN A 540 39.45 8.58 -10.49
C GLN A 540 40.18 7.38 -9.91
N LEU A 541 39.58 6.19 -10.04
CA LEU A 541 40.20 4.92 -9.71
C LEU A 541 40.43 4.08 -10.96
N HIS A 542 41.56 3.38 -11.00
CA HIS A 542 41.83 2.37 -12.02
C HIS A 542 41.24 1.04 -11.58
N LEU A 543 40.35 0.48 -12.40
CA LEU A 543 39.76 -0.83 -12.18
C LEU A 543 40.43 -1.86 -13.09
N ALA A 544 40.73 -3.03 -12.55
CA ALA A 544 41.24 -4.16 -13.32
C ALA A 544 40.10 -4.88 -14.08
N ALA A 545 40.47 -5.77 -15.01
CA ALA A 545 39.52 -6.79 -15.47
C ALA A 545 39.06 -7.65 -14.28
N ASP A 546 37.89 -8.28 -14.40
CA ASP A 546 37.25 -9.10 -13.37
C ASP A 546 36.97 -8.33 -12.07
N SER A 547 36.70 -7.03 -12.20
CA SER A 547 36.23 -6.16 -11.11
C SER A 547 34.96 -5.39 -11.47
N LEU A 548 34.28 -4.88 -10.45
CA LEU A 548 33.13 -3.98 -10.54
C LEU A 548 33.30 -2.91 -9.46
N ALA A 549 32.83 -1.69 -9.70
CA ALA A 549 32.80 -0.66 -8.67
C ALA A 549 31.45 0.04 -8.59
N PHE A 550 31.11 0.49 -7.39
CA PHE A 550 29.98 1.37 -7.10
C PHE A 550 30.32 2.21 -5.86
N THR A 551 29.40 3.07 -5.44
CA THR A 551 29.55 3.80 -4.17
C THR A 551 28.44 3.44 -3.20
N TYR A 552 28.78 3.33 -1.92
CA TYR A 552 27.82 3.23 -0.82
C TYR A 552 28.18 4.24 0.26
N CYS A 553 27.21 5.04 0.71
CA CYS A 553 27.47 6.26 1.50
C CYS A 553 28.56 7.17 0.88
N GLN A 554 28.63 7.20 -0.46
CA GLN A 554 29.64 7.92 -1.26
C GLN A 554 31.10 7.44 -1.06
N THR A 555 31.31 6.31 -0.40
CA THR A 555 32.60 5.62 -0.37
C THR A 555 32.68 4.60 -1.50
N PRO A 556 33.76 4.56 -2.30
CA PRO A 556 33.92 3.58 -3.36
C PRO A 556 34.05 2.16 -2.78
N ILE A 557 33.22 1.26 -3.31
CA ILE A 557 33.22 -0.17 -3.04
C ILE A 557 33.66 -0.89 -4.32
N ILE A 558 34.70 -1.70 -4.22
CA ILE A 558 35.28 -2.42 -5.36
C ILE A 558 35.12 -3.91 -5.12
N TYR A 559 34.42 -4.57 -6.03
CA TYR A 559 34.27 -6.02 -6.05
C TYR A 559 35.35 -6.61 -6.95
N THR A 560 36.04 -7.66 -6.49
CA THR A 560 37.08 -8.36 -7.28
C THR A 560 36.98 -9.85 -7.03
N ARG A 561 37.09 -10.65 -8.11
CA ARG A 561 37.11 -12.11 -7.96
C ARG A 561 38.43 -12.57 -7.33
N ASP A 562 38.34 -13.37 -6.28
CA ASP A 562 39.50 -13.92 -5.56
C ASP A 562 39.14 -15.30 -4.98
N SER A 563 40.13 -16.14 -4.71
CA SER A 563 39.92 -17.46 -4.09
C SER A 563 39.44 -17.41 -2.64
N THR A 564 39.61 -16.27 -1.96
CA THR A 564 39.36 -16.11 -0.52
C THR A 564 38.39 -14.98 -0.25
N ALA A 565 37.30 -15.28 0.45
CA ALA A 565 36.32 -14.29 0.89
C ALA A 565 36.91 -13.37 1.98
N GLN A 566 37.09 -12.09 1.66
CA GLN A 566 37.62 -11.08 2.57
C GLN A 566 37.22 -9.66 2.14
N ILE A 567 37.20 -8.75 3.11
CA ILE A 567 37.09 -7.31 2.89
C ILE A 567 38.42 -6.65 3.26
N VAL A 568 38.94 -5.79 2.39
CA VAL A 568 40.07 -4.91 2.67
C VAL A 568 39.57 -3.47 2.77
N VAL A 569 39.65 -2.90 3.97
CA VAL A 569 39.31 -1.49 4.22
C VAL A 569 40.59 -0.67 4.10
N ILE A 570 40.59 0.33 3.24
CA ILE A 570 41.69 1.28 3.08
C ILE A 570 41.29 2.60 3.72
N TYR A 571 42.10 3.04 4.67
CA TYR A 571 41.88 4.29 5.39
C TYR A 571 42.69 5.43 4.74
N ARG A 572 42.18 6.65 4.88
CA ARG A 572 42.80 7.86 4.30
C ARG A 572 44.20 8.17 4.83
N ASP A 573 44.54 7.65 6.00
CA ASP A 573 45.89 7.77 6.60
C ASP A 573 46.90 6.75 6.02
N GLY A 574 46.48 5.95 5.04
CA GLY A 574 47.29 4.91 4.39
C GLY A 574 47.28 3.57 5.11
N ARG A 575 46.58 3.43 6.26
CA ARG A 575 46.40 2.13 6.90
C ARG A 575 45.45 1.27 6.08
N SER A 576 45.65 -0.04 6.16
CA SER A 576 44.74 -1.04 5.61
C SER A 576 44.40 -2.09 6.64
N GLU A 577 43.15 -2.53 6.65
CA GLU A 577 42.66 -3.61 7.51
C GLU A 577 42.02 -4.69 6.65
N THR A 578 42.30 -5.97 6.97
CA THR A 578 41.69 -7.11 6.30
C THR A 578 40.76 -7.82 7.27
N ILE A 579 39.49 -7.93 6.87
CA ILE A 579 38.42 -8.56 7.63
C ILE A 579 38.02 -9.85 6.89
N PRO A 580 38.11 -11.03 7.53
CA PRO A 580 37.67 -12.27 6.92
C PRO A 580 36.16 -12.27 6.62
N GLY A 581 35.78 -12.88 5.49
CA GLY A 581 34.38 -13.00 5.07
C GLY A 581 33.87 -11.74 4.36
N ASN A 582 32.56 -11.51 4.48
CA ASN A 582 31.83 -10.56 3.64
C ASN A 582 31.05 -9.49 4.43
N ARG A 583 31.42 -9.29 5.70
CA ARG A 583 30.72 -8.36 6.60
C ARG A 583 31.72 -7.43 7.28
N LEU A 584 31.48 -6.13 7.19
CA LEU A 584 32.23 -5.13 7.93
C LEU A 584 31.96 -5.28 9.43
N ASP A 585 32.93 -4.86 10.24
CA ASP A 585 32.71 -4.71 11.66
C ASP A 585 31.82 -3.48 11.95
N LEU A 586 31.49 -3.27 13.24
CA LEU A 586 30.62 -2.17 13.63
C LEU A 586 31.29 -0.81 13.43
N ALA A 587 32.60 -0.71 13.68
CA ALA A 587 33.33 0.55 13.59
C ALA A 587 33.43 1.04 12.14
N ALA A 588 33.83 0.16 11.21
CA ALA A 588 33.89 0.49 9.79
C ALA A 588 32.51 0.78 9.21
N SER A 589 31.49 -0.01 9.57
CA SER A 589 30.11 0.25 9.12
C SER A 589 29.61 1.61 9.57
N ARG A 590 29.86 1.97 10.84
CA ARG A 590 29.50 3.27 11.40
C ARG A 590 30.22 4.42 10.71
N SER A 591 31.53 4.30 10.46
CA SER A 591 32.32 5.30 9.72
C SER A 591 31.71 5.57 8.33
N LEU A 592 31.27 4.52 7.62
CA LEU A 592 30.57 4.68 6.35
C LEU A 592 29.21 5.37 6.51
N PHE A 593 28.38 4.97 7.47
CA PHE A 593 27.07 5.58 7.71
C PHE A 593 27.18 7.07 8.10
N GLU A 594 28.14 7.42 8.95
CA GLU A 594 28.39 8.79 9.42
C GLU A 594 29.09 9.65 8.36
N ARG A 595 29.62 9.04 7.30
CA ARG A 595 30.37 9.70 6.22
C ARG A 595 31.51 10.55 6.77
N ASP A 596 32.24 10.02 7.74
CA ASP A 596 33.29 10.73 8.48
C ASP A 596 34.59 10.94 7.68
N GLY A 597 34.74 10.25 6.55
CA GLY A 597 35.89 10.37 5.65
C GLY A 597 37.15 9.64 6.08
N GLN A 598 37.05 8.75 7.08
CA GLN A 598 38.17 7.94 7.54
C GLN A 598 38.49 6.81 6.55
N ILE A 599 37.46 6.20 5.97
CA ILE A 599 37.59 5.15 4.97
C ILE A 599 37.67 5.78 3.58
N GLU A 600 38.77 5.51 2.87
CA GLU A 600 38.98 5.97 1.50
C GLU A 600 38.28 5.05 0.49
N MET A 601 38.41 3.73 0.67
CA MET A 601 37.75 2.73 -0.18
C MET A 601 37.61 1.39 0.55
N VAL A 602 36.67 0.57 0.08
CA VAL A 602 36.46 -0.80 0.54
C VAL A 602 36.60 -1.75 -0.64
N MET A 603 37.52 -2.71 -0.55
CA MET A 603 37.65 -3.79 -1.52
C MET A 603 37.00 -5.06 -0.97
N VAL A 604 36.02 -5.60 -1.67
CA VAL A 604 35.39 -6.87 -1.33
C VAL A 604 35.90 -7.91 -2.33
N ARG A 605 36.46 -8.98 -1.80
CA ARG A 605 37.05 -10.07 -2.57
C ARG A 605 36.37 -11.37 -2.22
N ASP A 606 35.95 -12.11 -3.21
CA ASP A 606 35.34 -13.43 -3.04
C ASP A 606 35.41 -14.21 -4.35
N SER A 607 35.21 -15.52 -4.27
CA SER A 607 35.20 -16.42 -5.42
C SER A 607 33.99 -16.18 -6.31
N TRP A 608 32.87 -15.77 -5.70
CA TRP A 608 31.54 -15.63 -6.28
C TRP A 608 31.29 -16.57 -7.46
N ASP A 609 30.92 -17.80 -7.14
CA ASP A 609 30.32 -18.69 -8.13
C ASP A 609 28.86 -18.25 -8.34
N PHE A 610 28.65 -17.44 -9.38
CA PHE A 610 27.32 -16.90 -9.68
C PHE A 610 26.34 -17.95 -10.22
N GLY A 611 26.80 -19.19 -10.49
CA GLY A 611 26.00 -20.25 -11.10
C GLY A 611 25.46 -19.86 -12.49
N ASP A 612 24.97 -20.83 -13.25
CA ASP A 612 24.28 -20.58 -14.53
C ASP A 612 22.83 -20.08 -14.31
N ALA A 613 22.62 -19.20 -13.33
CA ALA A 613 21.30 -18.67 -13.01
C ALA A 613 20.85 -17.67 -14.09
N ALA A 614 20.21 -18.22 -15.12
CA ALA A 614 19.46 -17.57 -16.20
C ALA A 614 20.27 -16.72 -17.20
N GLU A 615 20.83 -17.39 -18.23
CA GLU A 615 20.83 -16.85 -19.60
C GLU A 615 19.39 -16.78 -20.16
#